data_AF-A0A1F0J4Q2-F1
#
_entry.id   AF-A0A1F0J4Q2-F1
#
_cell.length_a   1.000
_cell.length_b   1.000
_cell.length_c   1.000
_cell.angle_alpha   90.00
_cell.angle_beta   90.00
_cell.angle_gamma   90.00
#
_symmetry.space_group_name_H-M   'P 1'
#
loop_
_entity.id
_entity.type
_entity.pdbx_description
1 polymer ?
#
loop_
_entity_poly.entity_id
_entity_poly.type
_entity_poly.pdbx_seq_one_letter_code
_entity_poly.pdbx_strand_id
1 'polypeptide(L)'
;MKRYIPVVASLMAFSLISCGEVMDLTQPEKAEVTYSNITLSLYQTGKYDLYLDEPEYQYNIMVEKSHCEKEAKAELAVVDAKEFGEEYHLLPVEYYDLDGSNFNFKGDDVLRMVNLRFHDLGTLDGSKKYVLGLKLVSDDLAVNQEKSTMTFFLQQKQGEIDNPYTLTTTNDLITLGEKLKDGKTIYAKIENDIDLQGVDWQPIETSVSKQLVLDGGGHTIRNLKVNTSSSVNQGFFGLLVGKCSNINFENAQITANTKMAGILAGQVGAATSPGIVENVRVSGTISLTSGTGAAAWDNGQAGGICARLHGADSKIHQCTSATDITAVWCAGGICGETRGGATISQCSSTGDIVTESCVGGIVGRMLYSIVTQCYSSGLAQAFPMKVANPAGGIAGFVDPSPTAVISYCYSDCEISAQNQVGGIMGFANKATGITVTHCVAWNQKLFSNGAPKSGRICGRFNKNEANNCYANPNMECRFSANTPAIVDEEIPDYGAQTFGADRYNGLSTMSTPIDAAKALSWDEAIWNLAGEKPGLVWMLD
;
A
#
# COMPACT_ATOMS: atom_id res chain seq x y z
N MET A 1 13.39 27.63 25.88
CA MET A 1 14.10 28.25 24.74
C MET A 1 13.31 27.94 23.47
N LYS A 2 12.88 29.00 22.76
CA LYS A 2 12.30 29.08 21.41
C LYS A 2 11.09 28.17 21.07
N ARG A 3 9.90 28.79 21.07
CA ARG A 3 8.72 28.34 20.31
C ARG A 3 8.73 29.01 18.93
N TYR A 4 8.57 28.23 17.86
CA TYR A 4 8.36 28.73 16.51
C TYR A 4 6.87 28.98 16.29
N ILE A 5 6.54 30.20 15.87
CA ILE A 5 5.21 30.60 15.36
C ILE A 5 5.41 30.79 13.85
N PRO A 6 4.68 30.09 12.97
CA PRO A 6 4.73 30.39 11.55
C PRO A 6 3.90 31.65 11.29
N VAL A 7 4.58 32.79 11.18
CA VAL A 7 3.99 34.02 10.62
C VAL A 7 4.08 33.88 9.10
N VAL A 8 2.95 33.61 8.45
CA VAL A 8 2.84 33.78 6.99
C VAL A 8 2.86 35.28 6.73
N ALA A 9 4.02 35.80 6.38
CA ALA A 9 4.18 37.17 5.94
C ALA A 9 3.50 37.32 4.57
N SER A 10 2.28 37.84 4.57
CA SER A 10 1.66 38.41 3.36
C SER A 10 2.52 39.61 2.94
N LEU A 11 3.35 39.43 1.92
CA LEU A 11 4.03 40.50 1.23
C LEU A 11 2.95 41.43 0.65
N MET A 12 2.70 42.57 1.31
CA MET A 12 2.04 43.69 0.64
C MET A 12 3.03 44.23 -0.40
N ALA A 13 2.92 43.75 -1.63
CA ALA A 13 3.45 44.47 -2.77
C ALA A 13 2.60 45.74 -2.92
N PHE A 14 3.14 46.88 -2.50
CA PHE A 14 2.69 48.17 -3.00
C PHE A 14 2.99 48.20 -4.50
N SER A 15 2.03 47.75 -5.32
CA SER A 15 2.01 48.15 -6.72
C SER A 15 1.57 49.60 -6.76
N LEU A 16 2.55 50.51 -6.78
CA LEU A 16 2.38 51.79 -7.45
C LEU A 16 2.02 51.45 -8.89
N ILE A 17 0.72 51.49 -9.21
CA ILE A 17 0.27 51.51 -10.59
C ILE A 17 0.76 52.86 -11.11
N SER A 18 1.86 52.83 -11.87
CA SER A 18 2.20 53.92 -12.76
C SER A 18 1.01 54.16 -13.68
N CYS A 19 0.47 55.37 -13.71
CA CYS A 19 -0.38 55.84 -14.80
C CYS A 19 0.36 55.58 -16.11
N GLY A 20 0.05 54.47 -16.75
CA GLY A 20 0.56 54.09 -18.06
C GLY A 20 -0.36 54.65 -19.13
N GLU A 21 -0.41 55.97 -19.24
CA GLU A 21 -0.72 56.69 -20.47
C GLU A 21 -0.21 58.12 -20.26
N VAL A 22 0.77 58.52 -21.07
CA VAL A 22 1.21 59.90 -21.15
C VAL A 22 0.05 60.69 -21.75
N MET A 23 -0.74 61.34 -20.89
CA MET A 23 -1.70 62.34 -21.32
C MET A 23 -0.91 63.50 -21.94
N ASP A 24 -1.08 63.70 -23.24
CA ASP A 24 -0.72 64.95 -23.90
C ASP A 24 -1.58 66.07 -23.30
N LEU A 25 -0.95 66.94 -22.49
CA LEU A 25 -1.60 68.04 -21.78
C LEU A 25 -1.98 69.23 -22.69
N THR A 26 -2.09 69.02 -24.00
CA THR A 26 -2.39 70.10 -24.97
C THR A 26 -3.80 70.04 -25.59
N GLN A 27 -4.67 69.12 -25.18
CA GLN A 27 -6.09 69.14 -25.56
C GLN A 27 -7.02 68.89 -24.37
N PRO A 28 -7.89 69.85 -23.99
CA PRO A 28 -8.88 69.64 -22.94
C PRO A 28 -10.11 68.92 -23.52
N GLU A 29 -9.95 67.67 -23.95
CA GLU A 29 -11.10 66.79 -24.11
C GLU A 29 -11.30 66.04 -22.79
N LYS A 30 -12.30 66.50 -22.03
CA LYS A 30 -12.88 65.73 -20.93
C LYS A 30 -13.19 64.33 -21.47
N ALA A 31 -12.42 63.33 -21.04
CA ALA A 31 -12.96 61.98 -20.99
C ALA A 31 -14.09 62.04 -19.95
N GLU A 32 -15.31 62.34 -20.39
CA GLU A 32 -16.49 62.17 -19.55
C GLU A 32 -16.58 60.68 -19.24
N VAL A 33 -16.18 60.30 -18.01
CA VAL A 33 -16.60 59.04 -17.43
C VAL A 33 -18.12 59.11 -17.39
N THR A 34 -18.77 58.49 -18.36
CA THR A 34 -20.21 58.33 -18.32
C THR A 34 -20.50 57.46 -17.10
N TYR A 35 -21.39 57.92 -16.22
CA TYR A 35 -21.73 57.26 -14.95
C TYR A 35 -22.14 55.78 -15.12
N SER A 36 -22.43 55.33 -16.33
CA SER A 36 -22.69 53.93 -16.72
C SER A 36 -21.46 53.00 -16.65
N ASN A 37 -20.23 53.52 -16.56
CA ASN A 37 -19.00 52.71 -16.60
C ASN A 37 -18.37 52.45 -15.21
N ILE A 38 -18.92 53.04 -14.15
CA ILE A 38 -18.43 52.81 -12.78
C ILE A 38 -18.97 51.47 -12.29
N THR A 39 -18.08 50.58 -11.85
CA THR A 39 -18.44 49.24 -11.38
C THR A 39 -17.90 48.97 -9.99
N LEU A 40 -18.56 48.06 -9.29
CA LEU A 40 -18.09 47.47 -8.05
C LEU A 40 -17.51 46.07 -8.29
N SER A 41 -16.41 45.74 -7.60
CA SER A 41 -15.77 44.42 -7.70
C SER A 41 -15.06 44.00 -6.42
N LEU A 42 -15.02 42.70 -6.18
CA LEU A 42 -14.17 42.09 -5.16
C LEU A 42 -12.73 41.97 -5.64
N TYR A 43 -11.78 42.24 -4.75
CA TYR A 43 -10.36 41.95 -5.00
C TYR A 43 -10.07 40.45 -5.00
N GLN A 44 -10.75 39.71 -4.13
CA GLN A 44 -10.59 38.28 -3.91
C GLN A 44 -11.90 37.59 -4.27
N THR A 45 -11.84 36.54 -5.07
CA THR A 45 -13.00 35.83 -5.62
C THR A 45 -12.70 34.34 -5.66
N GLY A 46 -13.73 33.53 -5.85
CA GLY A 46 -13.59 32.09 -6.07
C GLY A 46 -13.92 31.24 -4.85
N LYS A 47 -13.41 30.00 -4.86
CA LYS A 47 -13.79 28.93 -3.92
C LYS A 47 -12.70 28.73 -2.86
N TYR A 48 -13.13 28.55 -1.61
CA TYR A 48 -12.28 28.34 -0.45
C TYR A 48 -12.75 27.09 0.30
N ASP A 49 -11.85 26.14 0.56
CA ASP A 49 -12.14 24.95 1.36
C ASP A 49 -11.65 25.16 2.80
N LEU A 50 -12.57 25.08 3.75
CA LEU A 50 -12.36 25.22 5.18
C LEU A 50 -12.72 23.90 5.87
N TYR A 51 -12.20 23.70 7.08
CA TYR A 51 -12.39 22.48 7.84
C TYR A 51 -13.00 22.76 9.21
N LEU A 52 -13.94 21.91 9.61
CA LEU A 52 -14.70 22.08 10.86
C LEU A 52 -13.85 21.88 12.12
N ASP A 53 -12.73 21.16 12.01
CA ASP A 53 -11.76 20.93 13.08
C ASP A 53 -10.84 22.13 13.37
N GLU A 54 -10.83 23.14 12.50
CA GLU A 54 -10.10 24.38 12.77
C GLU A 54 -10.95 25.31 13.66
N PRO A 55 -10.37 25.88 14.73
CA PRO A 55 -11.13 26.62 15.73
C PRO A 55 -11.69 27.94 15.19
N GLU A 56 -11.00 28.55 14.23
CA GLU A 56 -11.36 29.88 13.71
C GLU A 56 -10.71 30.15 12.35
N TYR A 57 -11.40 30.90 11.49
CA TYR A 57 -10.84 31.51 10.28
C TYR A 57 -11.16 32.99 10.21
N GLN A 58 -10.28 33.80 9.63
CA GLN A 58 -10.49 35.24 9.43
C GLN A 58 -10.09 35.66 8.02
N TYR A 59 -10.94 36.46 7.38
CA TYR A 59 -10.73 37.03 6.05
C TYR A 59 -11.06 38.52 6.04
N ASN A 60 -10.22 39.30 5.35
CA ASN A 60 -10.46 40.71 5.08
C ASN A 60 -10.87 40.86 3.61
N ILE A 61 -12.16 40.97 3.35
CA ILE A 61 -12.72 41.06 2.00
C ILE A 61 -12.67 42.52 1.55
N MET A 62 -11.94 42.79 0.47
CA MET A 62 -11.82 44.13 -0.10
C MET A 62 -12.76 44.31 -1.29
N VAL A 63 -13.59 45.35 -1.22
CA VAL A 63 -14.51 45.77 -2.28
C VAL A 63 -14.02 47.07 -2.89
N GLU A 64 -13.93 47.09 -4.21
CA GLU A 64 -13.47 48.20 -5.03
C GLU A 64 -14.63 48.91 -5.72
N LYS A 65 -14.52 50.23 -5.83
CA LYS A 65 -15.27 51.02 -6.80
C LYS A 65 -14.29 51.57 -7.84
N SER A 66 -14.54 51.33 -9.13
CA SER A 66 -13.55 51.60 -10.18
C SER A 66 -13.14 53.08 -10.31
N HIS A 67 -13.99 54.03 -9.89
CA HIS A 67 -13.74 55.48 -9.96
C HIS A 67 -14.39 56.25 -8.79
N CYS A 68 -13.80 57.37 -8.38
CA CYS A 68 -14.14 58.15 -7.18
C CYS A 68 -15.21 59.25 -7.36
N GLU A 69 -16.23 59.01 -8.19
CA GLU A 69 -17.11 60.10 -8.65
C GLU A 69 -18.59 59.96 -8.24
N LYS A 70 -19.02 58.78 -7.76
CA LYS A 70 -20.42 58.51 -7.43
C LYS A 70 -20.57 57.76 -6.11
N GLU A 71 -21.52 58.18 -5.29
CA GLU A 71 -21.93 57.42 -4.11
C GLU A 71 -22.65 56.14 -4.52
N ALA A 72 -22.46 55.07 -3.75
CA ALA A 72 -23.12 53.79 -4.00
C ALA A 72 -23.32 53.00 -2.72
N LYS A 73 -24.50 52.40 -2.57
CA LYS A 73 -24.78 51.39 -1.55
C LYS A 73 -24.49 50.02 -2.10
N ALA A 74 -23.83 49.19 -1.31
CA ALA A 74 -23.51 47.83 -1.67
C ALA A 74 -23.63 46.90 -0.47
N GLU A 75 -23.89 45.64 -0.78
CA GLU A 75 -24.04 44.58 0.20
C GLU A 75 -23.28 43.32 -0.26
N LEU A 76 -22.71 42.59 0.70
CA LEU A 76 -22.35 41.18 0.52
C LEU A 76 -23.51 40.29 0.97
N ALA A 77 -24.36 39.94 0.01
CA ALA A 77 -25.54 39.12 0.25
C ALA A 77 -25.15 37.64 0.34
N VAL A 78 -25.78 36.93 1.28
CA VAL A 78 -25.62 35.48 1.41
C VAL A 78 -26.38 34.77 0.29
N VAL A 79 -25.70 33.85 -0.40
CA VAL A 79 -26.26 33.06 -1.49
C VAL A 79 -26.95 31.81 -0.93
N ASP A 80 -28.10 31.43 -1.51
CA ASP A 80 -28.82 30.21 -1.13
C ASP A 80 -27.95 28.97 -1.37
N ALA A 81 -27.88 28.07 -0.39
CA ALA A 81 -27.10 26.84 -0.47
C ALA A 81 -27.46 25.97 -1.69
N LYS A 82 -28.71 26.05 -2.17
CA LYS A 82 -29.18 25.30 -3.35
C LYS A 82 -28.42 25.63 -4.63
N GLU A 83 -27.81 26.81 -4.72
CA GLU A 83 -26.97 27.18 -5.88
C GLU A 83 -25.67 26.37 -5.94
N PHE A 84 -25.29 25.69 -4.85
CA PHE A 84 -24.04 24.92 -4.75
C PHE A 84 -24.24 23.40 -4.78
N GLY A 85 -25.50 22.93 -4.74
CA GLY A 85 -25.87 21.51 -4.80
C GLY A 85 -26.66 21.04 -3.56
N GLU A 86 -27.47 19.99 -3.72
CA GLU A 86 -28.35 19.48 -2.67
C GLU A 86 -27.62 18.90 -1.45
N GLU A 87 -26.34 18.56 -1.60
CA GLU A 87 -25.49 18.05 -0.52
C GLU A 87 -25.01 19.12 0.47
N TYR A 88 -25.11 20.40 0.10
CA TYR A 88 -24.63 21.51 0.92
C TYR A 88 -25.74 22.15 1.76
N HIS A 89 -25.43 22.37 3.03
CA HIS A 89 -26.25 23.12 3.97
C HIS A 89 -25.71 24.54 4.07
N LEU A 90 -26.59 25.55 4.14
CA LEU A 90 -26.13 26.91 4.40
C LEU A 90 -25.47 26.94 5.79
N LEU A 91 -24.30 27.57 5.90
CA LEU A 91 -23.65 27.77 7.19
C LEU A 91 -24.57 28.63 8.09
N PRO A 92 -24.95 28.15 9.30
CA PRO A 92 -25.81 28.92 10.18
C PRO A 92 -25.12 30.22 10.63
N VAL A 93 -25.92 31.27 10.83
CA VAL A 93 -25.42 32.64 11.09
C VAL A 93 -24.66 32.75 12.41
N GLU A 94 -24.91 31.86 13.37
CA GLU A 94 -24.21 31.81 14.64
C GLU A 94 -22.77 31.28 14.56
N TYR A 95 -22.30 30.86 13.37
CA TYR A 95 -20.94 30.35 13.15
C TYR A 95 -20.03 31.31 12.38
N TYR A 96 -20.55 32.49 12.01
CA TYR A 96 -19.74 33.50 11.36
C TYR A 96 -20.19 34.93 11.68
N ASP A 97 -19.22 35.81 11.83
CA ASP A 97 -19.41 37.25 11.87
C ASP A 97 -19.08 37.83 10.49
N LEU A 98 -20.01 38.57 9.89
CA LEU A 98 -19.78 39.32 8.64
C LEU A 98 -19.93 40.82 8.90
N ASP A 99 -18.88 41.40 9.46
CA ASP A 99 -18.86 42.78 9.92
C ASP A 99 -18.63 43.77 8.77
N GLY A 100 -19.57 44.70 8.62
CA GLY A 100 -19.53 45.71 7.57
C GLY A 100 -20.06 45.20 6.23
N SER A 101 -20.86 44.13 6.21
CA SER A 101 -21.50 43.55 5.02
C SER A 101 -22.34 44.53 4.22
N ASN A 102 -22.96 45.50 4.91
CA ASN A 102 -23.74 46.60 4.34
C ASN A 102 -22.96 47.91 4.45
N PHE A 103 -22.65 48.53 3.32
CA PHE A 103 -21.78 49.69 3.29
C PHE A 103 -22.10 50.68 2.17
N ASN A 104 -21.71 51.93 2.40
CA ASN A 104 -21.89 53.02 1.44
C ASN A 104 -20.52 53.53 1.01
N PHE A 105 -20.23 53.52 -0.28
CA PHE A 105 -19.15 54.33 -0.84
C PHE A 105 -19.58 55.79 -0.88
N LYS A 106 -18.80 56.67 -0.24
CA LYS A 106 -18.88 58.10 -0.52
C LYS A 106 -18.36 58.40 -1.93
N GLY A 107 -18.56 59.63 -2.41
CA GLY A 107 -18.08 60.06 -3.72
C GLY A 107 -16.62 59.68 -3.94
N ASP A 108 -15.75 60.12 -3.03
CA ASP A 108 -14.29 59.96 -3.06
C ASP A 108 -13.76 58.58 -2.61
N ASP A 109 -14.58 57.74 -1.96
CA ASP A 109 -14.16 56.39 -1.54
C ASP A 109 -13.91 55.49 -2.75
N VAL A 110 -12.82 54.72 -2.76
CA VAL A 110 -12.53 53.70 -3.80
C VAL A 110 -12.42 52.27 -3.27
N LEU A 111 -12.24 52.11 -1.95
CA LEU A 111 -12.03 50.82 -1.29
C LEU A 111 -12.82 50.73 0.00
N ARG A 112 -13.40 49.55 0.24
CA ARG A 112 -14.05 49.18 1.51
C ARG A 112 -13.63 47.79 1.94
N MET A 113 -13.42 47.63 3.24
CA MET A 113 -13.07 46.37 3.87
C MET A 113 -14.30 45.82 4.59
N VAL A 114 -14.56 44.53 4.42
CA VAL A 114 -15.54 43.73 5.17
C VAL A 114 -14.78 42.61 5.87
N ASN A 115 -15.00 42.42 7.17
CA ASN A 115 -14.34 41.35 7.92
C ASN A 115 -15.28 40.15 7.99
N LEU A 116 -14.76 38.98 7.63
CA LEU A 116 -15.44 37.70 7.78
C LEU A 116 -14.66 36.84 8.76
N ARG A 117 -15.31 36.46 9.87
CA ARG A 117 -14.75 35.56 10.88
C ARG A 117 -15.62 34.34 11.00
N PHE A 118 -15.04 33.15 10.95
CA PHE A 118 -15.71 31.89 11.26
C PHE A 118 -15.29 31.45 12.66
N HIS A 119 -16.22 30.98 13.49
CA HIS A 119 -15.94 30.54 14.86
C HIS A 119 -16.81 29.35 15.26
N ASP A 120 -16.39 28.64 16.31
CA ASP A 120 -17.13 27.50 16.92
C ASP A 120 -17.49 26.36 15.94
N LEU A 121 -16.78 26.26 14.82
CA LEU A 121 -17.05 25.31 13.73
C LEU A 121 -17.03 23.86 14.18
N GLY A 122 -16.19 23.52 15.17
CA GLY A 122 -16.08 22.16 15.71
C GLY A 122 -17.32 21.65 16.45
N THR A 123 -18.34 22.49 16.65
CA THR A 123 -19.63 22.09 17.23
C THR A 123 -20.68 21.72 16.17
N LEU A 124 -20.39 21.98 14.89
CA LEU A 124 -21.26 21.59 13.78
C LEU A 124 -21.28 20.07 13.60
N ASP A 125 -22.37 19.56 13.04
CA ASP A 125 -22.48 18.15 12.65
C ASP A 125 -21.49 17.84 11.52
N GLY A 126 -20.38 17.16 11.87
CA GLY A 126 -19.29 16.82 10.96
C GLY A 126 -19.67 15.85 9.84
N SER A 127 -20.85 15.24 9.90
CA SER A 127 -21.37 14.41 8.79
C SER A 127 -21.92 15.24 7.63
N LYS A 128 -22.15 16.55 7.84
CA LYS A 128 -22.71 17.46 6.83
C LYS A 128 -21.62 18.30 6.17
N LYS A 129 -21.89 18.67 4.92
CA LYS A 129 -21.15 19.72 4.21
C LYS A 129 -21.90 21.04 4.36
N TYR A 130 -21.17 22.10 4.69
CA TYR A 130 -21.70 23.45 4.79
C TYR A 130 -21.11 24.35 3.70
N VAL A 131 -21.84 25.40 3.35
CA VAL A 131 -21.40 26.42 2.41
C VAL A 131 -21.80 27.81 2.89
N LEU A 132 -20.90 28.78 2.71
CA LEU A 132 -21.20 30.21 2.79
C LEU A 132 -20.84 30.84 1.44
N GLY A 133 -21.84 31.14 0.63
CA GLY A 133 -21.67 31.95 -0.58
C GLY A 133 -21.91 33.42 -0.28
N LEU A 134 -20.99 34.29 -0.67
CA LEU A 134 -21.16 35.75 -0.59
C LEU A 134 -21.16 36.34 -2.01
N LYS A 135 -22.18 37.15 -2.30
CA LYS A 135 -22.34 37.84 -3.58
C LYS A 135 -22.44 39.34 -3.38
N LEU A 136 -21.57 40.08 -4.05
CA LEU A 136 -21.60 41.53 -4.09
C LEU A 136 -22.80 41.99 -4.93
N VAL A 137 -23.67 42.80 -4.32
CA VAL A 137 -24.86 43.37 -4.95
C VAL A 137 -24.94 44.87 -4.69
N SER A 138 -25.50 45.61 -5.66
CA SER A 138 -25.76 47.05 -5.55
C SER A 138 -26.88 47.43 -6.51
N ASP A 139 -27.79 48.28 -6.04
CA ASP A 139 -28.84 48.89 -6.87
C ASP A 139 -28.34 50.20 -7.55
N ASP A 140 -27.26 50.79 -7.04
CA ASP A 140 -26.76 52.11 -7.44
C ASP A 140 -25.72 52.06 -8.56
N LEU A 141 -24.94 50.97 -8.63
CA LEU A 141 -23.85 50.75 -9.56
C LEU A 141 -23.84 49.31 -10.10
N ALA A 142 -23.36 49.14 -11.33
CA ALA A 142 -23.17 47.82 -11.90
C ALA A 142 -22.08 47.03 -11.16
N VAL A 143 -22.28 45.73 -10.95
CA VAL A 143 -21.29 44.84 -10.35
C VAL A 143 -20.59 44.03 -11.45
N ASN A 144 -19.26 43.98 -11.40
CA ASN A 144 -18.48 43.10 -12.28
C ASN A 144 -18.77 41.64 -11.93
N GLN A 145 -19.44 40.92 -12.84
CA GLN A 145 -19.92 39.56 -12.59
C GLN A 145 -18.78 38.56 -12.32
N GLU A 146 -17.65 38.68 -13.01
CA GLU A 146 -16.48 37.81 -12.78
C GLU A 146 -15.83 38.05 -11.41
N LYS A 147 -16.03 39.24 -10.85
CA LYS A 147 -15.49 39.64 -9.55
C LYS A 147 -16.56 39.92 -8.51
N SER A 148 -17.65 39.15 -8.54
CA SER A 148 -18.81 39.39 -7.67
C SER A 148 -18.99 38.38 -6.55
N THR A 149 -18.30 37.23 -6.58
CA THR A 149 -18.60 36.11 -5.68
C THR A 149 -17.38 35.52 -4.97
N MET A 150 -17.60 35.11 -3.73
CA MET A 150 -16.72 34.25 -2.94
C MET A 150 -17.55 33.10 -2.36
N THR A 151 -17.00 31.90 -2.30
CA THR A 151 -17.71 30.73 -1.76
C THR A 151 -16.80 29.95 -0.84
N PHE A 152 -17.23 29.74 0.39
CA PHE A 152 -16.52 29.00 1.42
C PHE A 152 -17.24 27.66 1.63
N PHE A 153 -16.58 26.55 1.33
CA PHE A 153 -17.07 25.20 1.58
C PHE A 153 -16.45 24.68 2.86
N LEU A 154 -17.28 24.24 3.82
CA LEU A 154 -16.83 23.73 5.11
C LEU A 154 -17.24 22.27 5.27
N GLN A 155 -16.30 21.42 5.68
CA GLN A 155 -16.57 20.00 5.91
C GLN A 155 -15.60 19.43 6.94
N GLN A 156 -15.95 18.29 7.52
CA GLN A 156 -15.01 17.55 8.36
C GLN A 156 -13.82 17.12 7.52
N LYS A 157 -12.61 17.35 8.04
CA LYS A 157 -11.39 16.87 7.41
C LYS A 157 -11.36 15.34 7.34
N GLN A 158 -11.04 14.80 6.17
CA GLN A 158 -10.98 13.36 5.91
C GLN A 158 -9.54 12.86 5.72
N GLY A 159 -9.37 11.55 5.85
CA GLY A 159 -8.09 10.87 5.70
C GLY A 159 -7.27 10.78 6.98
N GLU A 160 -7.87 11.09 8.12
CA GLU A 160 -7.26 10.95 9.45
C GLU A 160 -7.81 9.71 10.17
N ILE A 161 -7.17 9.31 11.27
CA ILE A 161 -7.53 8.07 11.98
C ILE A 161 -8.99 8.05 12.45
N ASP A 162 -9.50 9.20 12.90
CA ASP A 162 -10.87 9.35 13.40
C ASP A 162 -11.90 9.60 12.29
N ASN A 163 -11.45 9.95 11.08
CA ASN A 163 -12.30 10.19 9.91
C ASN A 163 -11.59 9.74 8.62
N PRO A 164 -11.46 8.42 8.40
CA PRO A 164 -10.78 7.88 7.22
C PRO A 164 -11.55 8.22 5.94
N TYR A 165 -10.87 8.20 4.79
CA TYR A 165 -11.57 8.24 3.51
C TYR A 165 -12.43 6.99 3.33
N THR A 166 -13.71 7.16 3.06
CA THR A 166 -14.63 6.07 2.73
C THR A 166 -14.53 5.74 1.24
N LEU A 167 -14.25 4.48 0.92
CA LEU A 167 -14.07 3.98 -0.44
C LEU A 167 -15.20 2.98 -0.74
N THR A 168 -16.08 3.31 -1.67
CA THR A 168 -17.26 2.48 -2.00
C THR A 168 -17.36 2.14 -3.48
N THR A 169 -16.58 2.83 -4.32
CA THR A 169 -16.62 2.68 -5.77
C THR A 169 -15.23 2.46 -6.35
N THR A 170 -15.20 1.94 -7.58
CA THR A 170 -14.00 1.83 -8.41
C THR A 170 -13.27 3.18 -8.53
N ASN A 171 -14.01 4.28 -8.70
CA ASN A 171 -13.42 5.62 -8.83
C ASN A 171 -12.75 6.11 -7.53
N ASP A 172 -13.30 5.74 -6.37
CA ASP A 172 -12.68 6.06 -5.08
C ASP A 172 -11.30 5.40 -4.96
N LEU A 173 -11.18 4.15 -5.42
CA LEU A 173 -9.89 3.44 -5.43
C LEU A 173 -8.90 4.07 -6.42
N ILE A 174 -9.35 4.40 -7.64
CA ILE A 174 -8.51 5.03 -8.67
C ILE A 174 -7.93 6.37 -8.18
N THR A 175 -8.75 7.19 -7.51
CA THR A 175 -8.35 8.51 -7.03
C THR A 175 -7.62 8.48 -5.67
N LEU A 176 -7.53 7.32 -5.01
CA LEU A 176 -6.91 7.23 -3.68
C LEU A 176 -5.45 7.69 -3.68
N GLY A 177 -4.69 7.39 -4.74
CA GLY A 177 -3.29 7.82 -4.87
C GLY A 177 -3.11 9.34 -4.85
N GLU A 178 -4.10 10.09 -5.34
CA GLU A 178 -4.09 11.56 -5.36
C GLU A 178 -4.33 12.16 -3.96
N LYS A 179 -4.96 11.39 -3.07
CA LYS A 179 -5.23 11.79 -1.68
C LYS A 179 -4.02 11.64 -0.77
N LEU A 180 -3.00 10.87 -1.19
CA LEU A 180 -1.78 10.62 -0.42
C LEU A 180 -0.84 11.83 -0.40
N LYS A 181 -0.30 12.14 0.78
CA LYS A 181 0.55 13.34 1.03
C LYS A 181 1.88 12.94 1.64
N ASP A 182 2.96 13.60 1.21
CA ASP A 182 4.30 13.34 1.74
C ASP A 182 4.37 13.60 3.25
N GLY A 183 4.98 12.67 3.99
CA GLY A 183 5.19 12.81 5.43
C GLY A 183 3.91 12.75 6.27
N LYS A 184 2.77 12.39 5.68
CA LYS A 184 1.50 12.18 6.40
C LYS A 184 0.99 10.77 6.19
N THR A 185 0.49 10.16 7.26
CA THR A 185 -0.28 8.92 7.20
C THR A 185 -1.71 9.26 6.81
N ILE A 186 -2.17 8.73 5.68
CA ILE A 186 -3.56 8.81 5.26
C ILE A 186 -4.29 7.54 5.67
N TYR A 187 -5.51 7.67 6.18
CA TYR A 187 -6.36 6.56 6.57
C TYR A 187 -7.52 6.45 5.58
N ALA A 188 -7.82 5.22 5.15
CA ALA A 188 -8.93 4.93 4.27
C ALA A 188 -9.58 3.58 4.64
N LYS A 189 -10.88 3.47 4.36
CA LYS A 189 -11.68 2.30 4.66
C LYS A 189 -12.56 1.94 3.46
N ILE A 190 -12.58 0.67 3.09
CA ILE A 190 -13.52 0.14 2.10
C ILE A 190 -14.81 -0.23 2.83
N GLU A 191 -15.95 0.16 2.26
CA GLU A 191 -17.28 -0.13 2.82
C GLU A 191 -18.22 -0.85 1.86
N ASN A 192 -17.72 -1.24 0.68
CA ASN A 192 -18.43 -2.08 -0.26
C ASN A 192 -17.46 -3.00 -1.00
N ASP A 193 -17.98 -4.14 -1.49
CA ASP A 193 -17.29 -4.90 -2.51
C ASP A 193 -17.14 -4.05 -3.79
N ILE A 194 -15.96 -4.11 -4.41
CA ILE A 194 -15.63 -3.29 -5.58
C ILE A 194 -15.19 -4.20 -6.74
N ASP A 195 -15.81 -4.04 -7.90
CA ASP A 195 -15.44 -4.75 -9.12
C ASP A 195 -14.55 -3.85 -10.01
N LEU A 196 -13.37 -4.36 -10.37
CA LEU A 196 -12.42 -3.70 -11.27
C LEU A 196 -12.48 -4.21 -12.71
N GLN A 197 -13.52 -4.97 -13.08
CA GLN A 197 -13.69 -5.47 -14.44
C GLN A 197 -13.64 -4.32 -15.46
N GLY A 198 -12.77 -4.46 -16.46
CA GLY A 198 -12.61 -3.47 -17.54
C GLY A 198 -11.78 -2.24 -17.16
N VAL A 199 -11.30 -2.16 -15.91
CA VAL A 199 -10.40 -1.08 -15.48
C VAL A 199 -8.97 -1.41 -15.90
N ASP A 200 -8.31 -0.47 -16.58
CA ASP A 200 -6.86 -0.52 -16.78
C ASP A 200 -6.16 -0.01 -15.52
N TRP A 201 -5.85 -0.94 -14.61
CA TRP A 201 -5.39 -0.58 -13.27
C TRP A 201 -3.98 -0.01 -13.28
N GLN A 202 -3.83 1.17 -12.68
CA GLN A 202 -2.52 1.75 -12.36
C GLN A 202 -2.23 1.52 -10.87
N PRO A 203 -1.06 0.95 -10.51
CA PRO A 203 -0.72 0.70 -9.13
C PRO A 203 -0.81 1.98 -8.27
N ILE A 204 -1.50 1.89 -7.14
CA ILE A 204 -1.57 2.99 -6.18
C ILE A 204 -0.21 3.13 -5.53
N GLU A 205 0.35 4.33 -5.64
CA GLU A 205 1.60 4.75 -5.00
C GLU A 205 2.84 3.93 -5.35
N THR A 206 3.97 4.62 -5.45
CA THR A 206 5.26 4.02 -5.82
C THR A 206 6.42 4.59 -5.00
N SER A 207 6.17 5.65 -4.23
CA SER A 207 7.11 6.36 -3.37
C SER A 207 7.07 5.84 -1.93
N VAL A 208 8.22 5.91 -1.27
CA VAL A 208 8.38 5.59 0.16
C VAL A 208 7.84 6.68 1.10
N SER A 209 7.59 7.89 0.61
CA SER A 209 7.26 9.08 1.40
C SER A 209 5.78 9.22 1.76
N LYS A 210 4.92 8.45 1.08
CA LYS A 210 3.47 8.51 1.21
C LYS A 210 2.97 7.25 1.89
N GLN A 211 2.39 7.42 3.07
CA GLN A 211 1.95 6.32 3.91
C GLN A 211 0.43 6.21 3.89
N LEU A 212 -0.06 4.97 3.77
CA LEU A 212 -1.48 4.64 3.77
C LEU A 212 -1.78 3.58 4.83
N VAL A 213 -2.86 3.79 5.58
CA VAL A 213 -3.54 2.76 6.37
C VAL A 213 -4.87 2.48 5.69
N LEU A 214 -4.95 1.36 4.97
CA LEU A 214 -6.15 0.90 4.28
C LEU A 214 -6.78 -0.27 5.05
N ASP A 215 -7.97 -0.06 5.57
CA ASP A 215 -8.80 -1.14 6.12
C ASP A 215 -9.84 -1.57 5.09
N GLY A 216 -9.80 -2.83 4.66
CA GLY A 216 -10.74 -3.39 3.72
C GLY A 216 -12.11 -3.72 4.32
N GLY A 217 -12.25 -3.69 5.65
CA GLY A 217 -13.53 -3.96 6.32
C GLY A 217 -14.10 -5.36 6.09
N GLY A 218 -13.30 -6.30 5.59
CA GLY A 218 -13.73 -7.64 5.17
C GLY A 218 -14.28 -7.71 3.74
N HIS A 219 -14.28 -6.60 3.00
CA HIS A 219 -14.80 -6.53 1.64
C HIS A 219 -13.86 -7.12 0.60
N THR A 220 -14.43 -7.33 -0.59
CA THR A 220 -13.74 -7.97 -1.71
C THR A 220 -13.53 -7.00 -2.87
N ILE A 221 -12.29 -6.96 -3.37
CA ILE A 221 -11.95 -6.38 -4.67
C ILE A 221 -11.88 -7.50 -5.71
N ARG A 222 -12.68 -7.41 -6.78
CA ARG A 222 -12.75 -8.43 -7.83
C ARG A 222 -12.09 -7.97 -9.12
N ASN A 223 -11.61 -8.94 -9.88
CA ASN A 223 -11.21 -8.76 -11.28
C ASN A 223 -10.10 -7.72 -11.49
N LEU A 224 -9.24 -7.52 -10.48
CA LEU A 224 -8.06 -6.66 -10.61
C LEU A 224 -7.21 -7.15 -11.79
N LYS A 225 -6.98 -6.27 -12.77
CA LYS A 225 -6.15 -6.59 -13.93
C LYS A 225 -5.03 -5.59 -14.08
N VAL A 226 -3.79 -6.08 -13.98
CA VAL A 226 -2.58 -5.28 -14.17
C VAL A 226 -1.82 -5.86 -15.35
N ASN A 227 -1.84 -5.14 -16.48
CA ASN A 227 -1.18 -5.52 -17.72
C ASN A 227 -0.25 -4.39 -18.14
N THR A 228 0.90 -4.24 -17.50
CA THR A 228 1.77 -3.09 -17.80
C THR A 228 3.18 -3.52 -18.22
N SER A 229 3.76 -2.72 -19.12
CA SER A 229 5.18 -2.70 -19.43
C SER A 229 5.95 -1.66 -18.62
N SER A 230 5.35 -1.16 -17.53
CA SER A 230 5.86 -0.01 -16.81
C SER A 230 7.13 -0.34 -16.02
N SER A 231 7.97 0.67 -15.76
CA SER A 231 9.16 0.53 -14.91
C SER A 231 8.84 0.52 -13.41
N VAL A 232 7.55 0.45 -13.06
CA VAL A 232 7.03 0.49 -11.70
C VAL A 232 6.80 -0.93 -11.18
N ASN A 233 6.80 -1.11 -9.87
CA ASN A 233 6.36 -2.33 -9.22
C ASN A 233 4.87 -2.61 -9.48
N GLN A 234 4.51 -3.86 -9.71
CA GLN A 234 3.19 -4.26 -10.22
C GLN A 234 2.32 -4.86 -9.12
N GLY A 235 1.06 -4.41 -9.05
CA GLY A 235 0.04 -4.89 -8.11
C GLY A 235 -1.07 -3.87 -7.91
N PHE A 236 -1.94 -4.11 -6.93
CA PHE A 236 -2.90 -3.11 -6.46
C PHE A 236 -2.16 -1.84 -6.00
N PHE A 237 -1.11 -2.02 -5.21
CA PHE A 237 -0.10 -1.01 -4.89
C PHE A 237 1.19 -1.22 -5.68
N GLY A 238 1.89 -0.14 -6.03
CA GLY A 238 3.28 -0.25 -6.49
C GLY A 238 4.21 -0.50 -5.30
N LEU A 239 4.08 0.36 -4.29
CA LEU A 239 4.76 0.25 -3.01
C LEU A 239 3.78 0.54 -1.88
N LEU A 240 3.59 -0.42 -0.97
CA LEU A 240 2.83 -0.22 0.25
C LEU A 240 3.75 0.17 1.41
N VAL A 241 3.66 1.42 1.86
CA VAL A 241 4.18 1.88 3.16
C VAL A 241 2.99 2.22 4.06
N GLY A 242 3.01 1.71 5.29
CA GLY A 242 1.87 1.74 6.20
C GLY A 242 1.22 0.37 6.37
N LYS A 243 -0.10 0.28 6.32
CA LYS A 243 -0.85 -0.94 6.60
C LYS A 243 -1.95 -1.18 5.57
N CYS A 244 -2.10 -2.42 5.12
CA CYS A 244 -3.30 -2.88 4.44
C CYS A 244 -3.85 -4.10 5.18
N SER A 245 -5.13 -4.08 5.54
CA SER A 245 -5.73 -5.18 6.28
C SER A 245 -7.16 -5.50 5.89
N ASN A 246 -7.62 -6.70 6.26
CA ASN A 246 -9.02 -7.14 6.18
C ASN A 246 -9.61 -7.00 4.77
N ILE A 247 -8.90 -7.47 3.75
CA ILE A 247 -9.33 -7.33 2.35
C ILE A 247 -9.12 -8.63 1.57
N ASN A 248 -10.08 -8.93 0.71
CA ASN A 248 -9.99 -10.07 -0.21
C ASN A 248 -9.79 -9.57 -1.65
N PHE A 249 -8.90 -10.22 -2.39
CA PHE A 249 -8.75 -10.06 -3.83
C PHE A 249 -9.16 -11.36 -4.53
N GLU A 250 -10.17 -11.26 -5.38
CA GLU A 250 -10.70 -12.39 -6.15
C GLU A 250 -10.47 -12.21 -7.64
N ASN A 251 -10.03 -13.28 -8.30
CA ASN A 251 -9.79 -13.31 -9.74
C ASN A 251 -8.84 -12.20 -10.22
N ALA A 252 -7.74 -11.96 -9.48
CA ALA A 252 -6.72 -11.01 -9.88
C ALA A 252 -5.84 -11.58 -11.01
N GLN A 253 -5.46 -10.74 -11.97
CA GLN A 253 -4.64 -11.12 -13.12
C GLN A 253 -3.51 -10.11 -13.29
N ILE A 254 -2.28 -10.52 -12.95
CA ILE A 254 -1.09 -9.68 -13.05
C ILE A 254 -0.18 -10.22 -14.14
N THR A 255 0.02 -9.45 -15.21
CA THR A 255 1.03 -9.73 -16.24
C THR A 255 2.08 -8.63 -16.23
N ALA A 256 3.33 -9.00 -15.92
CA ALA A 256 4.44 -8.07 -15.77
C ALA A 256 5.66 -8.54 -16.57
N ASN A 257 6.36 -7.61 -17.25
CA ASN A 257 7.50 -7.95 -18.12
C ASN A 257 8.80 -7.17 -17.81
N THR A 258 8.79 -6.29 -16.80
CA THR A 258 9.93 -5.41 -16.46
C THR A 258 10.28 -5.32 -14.97
N LYS A 259 9.35 -5.63 -14.06
CA LYS A 259 9.50 -5.36 -12.61
C LYS A 259 8.77 -6.38 -11.73
N MET A 260 9.05 -6.27 -10.43
CA MET A 260 8.45 -7.04 -9.34
C MET A 260 6.92 -7.06 -9.39
N ALA A 261 6.31 -8.22 -9.13
CA ALA A 261 4.85 -8.41 -9.22
C ALA A 261 4.23 -9.13 -8.01
N GLY A 262 3.15 -8.57 -7.46
CA GLY A 262 2.25 -9.27 -6.55
C GLY A 262 0.84 -8.73 -6.65
N ILE A 263 -0.17 -9.51 -6.23
CA ILE A 263 -1.58 -9.08 -6.36
C ILE A 263 -1.83 -7.84 -5.51
N LEU A 264 -1.42 -7.87 -4.23
CA LEU A 264 -1.58 -6.71 -3.35
C LEU A 264 -0.56 -5.63 -3.68
N ALA A 265 0.72 -5.98 -3.80
CA ALA A 265 1.76 -5.00 -4.06
C ALA A 265 2.98 -5.57 -4.76
N GLY A 266 3.66 -4.78 -5.60
CA GLY A 266 4.97 -5.20 -6.06
C GLY A 266 6.02 -5.14 -4.94
N GLN A 267 5.93 -4.17 -4.02
CA GLN A 267 6.73 -4.14 -2.80
C GLN A 267 5.92 -3.70 -1.58
N VAL A 268 6.18 -4.32 -0.43
CA VAL A 268 5.65 -3.97 0.89
C VAL A 268 6.81 -3.54 1.78
N GLY A 269 6.72 -2.31 2.28
CA GLY A 269 7.73 -1.70 3.13
C GLY A 269 9.03 -1.32 2.41
N ALA A 270 9.87 -0.60 3.13
CA ALA A 270 11.24 -0.26 2.77
C ALA A 270 12.12 -0.30 4.02
N ALA A 271 13.44 -0.12 3.85
CA ALA A 271 14.43 -0.26 4.92
C ALA A 271 14.08 0.48 6.22
N THR A 272 13.48 1.68 6.12
CA THR A 272 13.11 2.53 7.26
C THR A 272 11.64 2.95 7.24
N SER A 273 10.82 2.35 6.37
CA SER A 273 9.41 2.70 6.19
C SER A 273 8.59 1.42 6.16
N PRO A 274 8.01 0.99 7.30
CA PRO A 274 7.40 -0.33 7.40
C PRO A 274 6.17 -0.47 6.50
N GLY A 275 5.98 -1.69 6.01
CA GLY A 275 4.75 -2.13 5.35
C GLY A 275 4.18 -3.33 6.09
N ILE A 276 2.91 -3.24 6.46
CA ILE A 276 2.19 -4.27 7.22
C ILE A 276 1.02 -4.76 6.36
N VAL A 277 0.94 -6.08 6.16
CA VAL A 277 -0.19 -6.74 5.52
C VAL A 277 -0.78 -7.73 6.51
N GLU A 278 -2.06 -7.59 6.80
CA GLU A 278 -2.72 -8.37 7.86
C GLU A 278 -4.12 -8.81 7.45
N ASN A 279 -4.47 -10.09 7.61
CA ASN A 279 -5.80 -10.59 7.24
C ASN A 279 -6.17 -10.27 5.77
N VAL A 280 -5.25 -10.58 4.85
CA VAL A 280 -5.43 -10.37 3.41
C VAL A 280 -5.47 -11.72 2.70
N ARG A 281 -6.49 -11.91 1.86
CA ARG A 281 -6.63 -13.11 1.02
C ARG A 281 -6.51 -12.72 -0.44
N VAL A 282 -5.71 -13.43 -1.22
CA VAL A 282 -5.57 -13.20 -2.66
C VAL A 282 -5.77 -14.50 -3.45
N SER A 283 -6.40 -14.38 -4.61
CA SER A 283 -6.56 -15.46 -5.58
C SER A 283 -6.48 -14.95 -7.01
N GLY A 284 -5.98 -15.80 -7.91
CA GLY A 284 -5.85 -15.48 -9.33
C GLY A 284 -4.54 -15.94 -9.92
N THR A 285 -4.00 -15.18 -10.87
CA THR A 285 -2.80 -15.56 -11.63
C THR A 285 -1.77 -14.43 -11.70
N ILE A 286 -0.49 -14.79 -11.58
CA ILE A 286 0.65 -13.90 -11.84
C ILE A 286 1.52 -14.51 -12.93
N SER A 287 1.78 -13.75 -14.00
CA SER A 287 2.74 -14.10 -15.05
C SER A 287 3.83 -13.03 -15.12
N LEU A 288 4.99 -13.31 -14.53
CA LEU A 288 6.17 -12.45 -14.54
C LEU A 288 7.18 -12.95 -15.58
N THR A 289 7.21 -12.30 -16.74
CA THR A 289 8.13 -12.64 -17.84
C THR A 289 9.44 -11.85 -17.79
N SER A 290 9.55 -10.89 -16.87
CA SER A 290 10.78 -10.14 -16.61
C SER A 290 11.82 -10.99 -15.88
N GLY A 291 13.10 -10.73 -16.14
CA GLY A 291 14.19 -11.30 -15.33
C GLY A 291 15.24 -12.12 -16.08
N THR A 292 15.63 -11.72 -17.29
CA THR A 292 16.84 -12.27 -17.92
C THR A 292 18.04 -11.34 -17.67
N GLY A 293 19.16 -11.88 -17.16
CA GLY A 293 20.43 -11.15 -16.96
C GLY A 293 20.65 -10.66 -15.52
N ALA A 294 21.73 -9.89 -15.30
CA ALA A 294 22.17 -9.50 -13.95
C ALA A 294 21.12 -8.69 -13.14
N ALA A 295 20.32 -7.85 -13.82
CA ALA A 295 19.28 -7.05 -13.18
C ALA A 295 18.13 -7.89 -12.59
N ALA A 296 17.91 -9.11 -13.12
CA ALA A 296 16.86 -10.03 -12.67
C ALA A 296 16.98 -10.41 -11.20
N TRP A 297 18.20 -10.36 -10.67
CA TRP A 297 18.47 -10.61 -9.26
C TRP A 297 17.71 -9.63 -8.35
N ASP A 298 17.43 -8.41 -8.81
CA ASP A 298 16.82 -7.34 -8.01
C ASP A 298 15.38 -7.02 -8.39
N ASN A 299 14.91 -7.40 -9.58
CA ASN A 299 13.54 -7.09 -10.02
C ASN A 299 12.72 -8.26 -10.58
N GLY A 300 13.28 -9.48 -10.66
CA GLY A 300 12.61 -10.69 -11.15
C GLY A 300 11.78 -11.44 -10.11
N GLN A 301 11.26 -10.76 -9.09
CA GLN A 301 10.51 -11.40 -8.00
C GLN A 301 9.01 -11.37 -8.27
N ALA A 302 8.34 -12.49 -8.01
CA ALA A 302 6.89 -12.59 -7.97
C ALA A 302 6.42 -13.17 -6.63
N GLY A 303 5.30 -12.70 -6.09
CA GLY A 303 4.65 -13.37 -4.99
C GLY A 303 3.17 -13.07 -4.91
N GLY A 304 2.37 -14.03 -4.45
CA GLY A 304 0.91 -13.89 -4.44
C GLY A 304 0.46 -12.61 -3.76
N ILE A 305 0.95 -12.33 -2.55
CA ILE A 305 0.69 -11.07 -1.84
C ILE A 305 1.61 -9.98 -2.38
N CYS A 306 2.93 -10.18 -2.29
CA CYS A 306 3.87 -9.19 -2.79
C CYS A 306 5.15 -9.79 -3.36
N ALA A 307 5.77 -9.10 -4.31
CA ALA A 307 7.06 -9.56 -4.83
C ALA A 307 8.21 -9.35 -3.84
N ARG A 308 8.24 -8.24 -3.10
CA ARG A 308 9.23 -8.01 -2.04
C ARG A 308 8.62 -7.49 -0.74
N LEU A 309 9.03 -8.07 0.38
CA LEU A 309 8.82 -7.54 1.74
C LEU A 309 10.13 -7.00 2.29
N HIS A 310 10.20 -5.72 2.68
CA HIS A 310 11.44 -5.07 3.11
C HIS A 310 11.28 -4.24 4.39
N GLY A 311 12.14 -4.48 5.37
CA GLY A 311 12.27 -3.68 6.60
C GLY A 311 12.06 -4.51 7.85
N ALA A 312 12.71 -4.15 8.95
CA ALA A 312 12.69 -4.95 10.19
C ALA A 312 11.29 -4.98 10.82
N ASP A 313 10.56 -3.88 10.69
CA ASP A 313 9.20 -3.71 11.20
C ASP A 313 8.14 -4.05 10.14
N SER A 314 8.55 -4.56 8.97
CA SER A 314 7.63 -4.98 7.91
C SER A 314 7.17 -6.42 8.13
N LYS A 315 5.86 -6.64 7.99
CA LYS A 315 5.22 -7.92 8.34
C LYS A 315 4.14 -8.31 7.34
N ILE A 316 4.08 -9.59 6.99
CA ILE A 316 2.88 -10.22 6.41
C ILE A 316 2.36 -11.22 7.45
N HIS A 317 1.11 -11.05 7.86
CA HIS A 317 0.51 -11.78 8.97
C HIS A 317 -0.88 -12.26 8.62
N GLN A 318 -1.22 -13.51 8.93
CA GLN A 318 -2.58 -14.02 8.74
C GLN A 318 -3.08 -13.77 7.31
N CYS A 319 -2.27 -14.16 6.32
CA CYS A 319 -2.60 -13.95 4.90
C CYS A 319 -2.64 -15.26 4.14
N THR A 320 -3.52 -15.34 3.14
CA THR A 320 -3.62 -16.52 2.25
C THR A 320 -3.40 -16.15 0.80
N SER A 321 -2.74 -17.04 0.06
CA SER A 321 -2.60 -16.95 -1.40
C SER A 321 -3.03 -18.25 -2.08
N ALA A 322 -4.09 -18.18 -2.87
CA ALA A 322 -4.51 -19.21 -3.83
C ALA A 322 -4.20 -18.71 -5.25
N THR A 323 -2.93 -18.41 -5.49
CA THR A 323 -2.46 -17.76 -6.72
C THR A 323 -1.57 -18.69 -7.51
N ASP A 324 -1.89 -18.88 -8.78
CA ASP A 324 -0.99 -19.57 -9.71
C ASP A 324 0.05 -18.60 -10.25
N ILE A 325 1.32 -18.93 -10.09
CA ILE A 325 2.44 -18.02 -10.38
C ILE A 325 3.38 -18.67 -11.39
N THR A 326 3.57 -18.01 -12.52
CA THR A 326 4.65 -18.30 -13.46
C THR A 326 5.65 -17.15 -13.47
N ALA A 327 6.92 -17.42 -13.17
CA ALA A 327 7.96 -16.39 -13.14
C ALA A 327 9.30 -16.85 -13.74
N VAL A 328 9.94 -16.03 -14.58
CA VAL A 328 11.26 -16.36 -15.16
C VAL A 328 12.34 -16.50 -14.08
N TRP A 329 12.24 -15.75 -12.98
CA TRP A 329 13.28 -15.76 -11.95
C TRP A 329 12.82 -16.36 -10.63
N CYS A 330 12.38 -15.55 -9.68
CA CYS A 330 12.09 -16.02 -8.34
C CYS A 330 10.63 -15.84 -7.99
N ALA A 331 10.01 -16.85 -7.40
CA ALA A 331 8.67 -16.71 -6.86
C ALA A 331 8.49 -17.40 -5.52
N GLY A 332 7.58 -16.86 -4.71
CA GLY A 332 6.98 -17.60 -3.62
C GLY A 332 5.51 -17.31 -3.45
N GLY A 333 4.78 -18.27 -2.88
CA GLY A 333 3.32 -18.24 -2.87
C GLY A 333 2.75 -17.03 -2.12
N ILE A 334 3.43 -16.59 -1.05
CA ILE A 334 3.15 -15.33 -0.36
C ILE A 334 4.05 -14.22 -0.89
N CYS A 335 5.37 -14.47 -0.89
CA CYS A 335 6.35 -13.45 -1.21
C CYS A 335 7.48 -13.94 -2.13
N GLY A 336 7.87 -13.14 -3.11
CA GLY A 336 9.02 -13.45 -3.96
C GLY A 336 10.36 -13.35 -3.21
N GLU A 337 10.54 -12.27 -2.45
CA GLU A 337 11.72 -12.03 -1.64
C GLU A 337 11.39 -11.32 -0.32
N THR A 338 11.91 -11.82 0.80
CA THR A 338 11.93 -11.08 2.07
C THR A 338 13.32 -10.54 2.35
N ARG A 339 13.41 -9.33 2.91
CA ARG A 339 14.67 -8.76 3.38
C ARG A 339 14.53 -7.73 4.49
N GLY A 340 15.60 -7.42 5.18
CA GLY A 340 15.61 -6.32 6.14
C GLY A 340 15.28 -6.70 7.58
N GLY A 341 15.24 -7.98 7.94
CA GLY A 341 14.66 -8.43 9.21
C GLY A 341 13.14 -8.64 9.16
N ALA A 342 12.55 -8.61 7.96
CA ALA A 342 11.11 -8.74 7.77
C ALA A 342 10.56 -10.10 8.24
N THR A 343 9.27 -10.13 8.59
CA THR A 343 8.60 -11.32 9.14
C THR A 343 7.38 -11.74 8.32
N ILE A 344 7.29 -13.02 8.00
CA ILE A 344 6.06 -13.66 7.50
C ILE A 344 5.58 -14.66 8.56
N SER A 345 4.32 -14.53 8.98
CA SER A 345 3.78 -15.35 10.07
C SER A 345 2.33 -15.74 9.88
N GLN A 346 1.96 -16.96 10.23
CA GLN A 346 0.56 -17.44 10.15
C GLN A 346 -0.02 -17.30 8.75
N CYS A 347 0.76 -17.59 7.72
CA CYS A 347 0.35 -17.43 6.32
C CYS A 347 0.25 -18.77 5.60
N SER A 348 -0.57 -18.82 4.54
CA SER A 348 -0.74 -20.02 3.73
C SER A 348 -0.66 -19.79 2.24
N SER A 349 -0.06 -20.72 1.50
CA SER A 349 -0.18 -20.74 0.03
C SER A 349 -0.62 -22.10 -0.51
N THR A 350 -1.46 -22.07 -1.54
CA THR A 350 -2.08 -23.29 -2.13
C THR A 350 -2.06 -23.32 -3.67
N GLY A 351 -1.65 -22.24 -4.33
CA GLY A 351 -1.59 -22.18 -5.79
C GLY A 351 -0.31 -22.77 -6.36
N ASP A 352 -0.32 -23.07 -7.66
CA ASP A 352 0.81 -23.70 -8.33
C ASP A 352 1.87 -22.67 -8.74
N ILE A 353 3.13 -22.92 -8.39
CA ILE A 353 4.24 -22.00 -8.61
C ILE A 353 5.27 -22.67 -9.53
N VAL A 354 5.48 -22.05 -10.69
CA VAL A 354 6.47 -22.49 -11.68
C VAL A 354 7.46 -21.36 -11.96
N THR A 355 8.75 -21.62 -11.76
CA THR A 355 9.82 -20.68 -12.06
C THR A 355 10.94 -21.29 -12.88
N GLU A 356 11.84 -20.47 -13.44
CA GLU A 356 13.05 -20.96 -14.13
C GLU A 356 14.34 -20.74 -13.29
N SER A 357 14.18 -20.27 -12.04
CA SER A 357 15.25 -20.05 -11.05
C SER A 357 14.78 -20.49 -9.66
N CYS A 358 14.48 -19.60 -8.73
CA CYS A 358 14.22 -20.00 -7.35
C CYS A 358 12.72 -20.14 -7.08
N VAL A 359 12.31 -21.14 -6.32
CA VAL A 359 10.90 -21.30 -5.89
C VAL A 359 10.81 -21.67 -4.42
N GLY A 360 9.90 -21.02 -3.70
CA GLY A 360 9.51 -21.42 -2.35
C GLY A 360 8.01 -21.36 -2.17
N GLY A 361 7.38 -22.37 -1.56
CA GLY A 361 5.92 -22.35 -1.39
C GLY A 361 5.41 -21.15 -0.58
N ILE A 362 6.20 -20.60 0.34
CA ILE A 362 5.90 -19.30 1.01
C ILE A 362 6.77 -18.17 0.46
N VAL A 363 8.09 -18.34 0.52
CA VAL A 363 9.08 -17.32 0.11
C VAL A 363 10.05 -17.87 -0.92
N GLY A 364 10.17 -17.23 -2.07
CA GLY A 364 11.21 -17.61 -3.03
C GLY A 364 12.61 -17.42 -2.47
N ARG A 365 12.96 -16.17 -2.14
CA ARG A 365 14.26 -15.77 -1.56
C ARG A 365 14.11 -15.13 -0.19
N MET A 366 14.71 -15.74 0.80
CA MET A 366 14.65 -15.26 2.17
C MET A 366 16.00 -14.69 2.58
N LEU A 367 16.10 -13.36 2.65
CA LEU A 367 17.33 -12.67 3.02
C LEU A 367 17.17 -12.12 4.44
N TYR A 368 17.85 -12.70 5.42
CA TYR A 368 17.89 -12.21 6.81
C TYR A 368 16.52 -11.83 7.36
N SER A 369 15.62 -12.80 7.41
CA SER A 369 14.20 -12.64 7.70
C SER A 369 13.70 -13.77 8.60
N ILE A 370 12.44 -13.71 9.00
CA ILE A 370 11.78 -14.75 9.80
C ILE A 370 10.55 -15.24 9.05
N VAL A 371 10.42 -16.57 8.91
CA VAL A 371 9.18 -17.22 8.45
C VAL A 371 8.76 -18.19 9.54
N THR A 372 7.56 -18.01 10.08
CA THR A 372 7.09 -18.85 11.19
C THR A 372 5.61 -19.16 11.10
N GLN A 373 5.19 -20.34 11.57
CA GLN A 373 3.77 -20.69 11.63
C GLN A 373 3.09 -20.63 10.25
N CYS A 374 3.78 -20.99 9.17
CA CYS A 374 3.24 -20.90 7.81
C CYS A 374 3.05 -22.29 7.22
N TYR A 375 2.12 -22.42 6.27
CA TYR A 375 2.00 -23.65 5.49
C TYR A 375 1.89 -23.47 3.98
N SER A 376 2.48 -24.39 3.24
CA SER A 376 2.38 -24.43 1.78
C SER A 376 1.81 -25.77 1.30
N SER A 377 0.98 -25.69 0.26
CA SER A 377 0.38 -26.80 -0.48
C SER A 377 0.39 -26.48 -1.98
N GLY A 378 0.15 -27.48 -2.83
CA GLY A 378 0.16 -27.34 -4.29
C GLY A 378 1.51 -27.69 -4.91
N LEU A 379 1.85 -27.11 -6.05
CA LEU A 379 3.10 -27.37 -6.76
C LEU A 379 4.13 -26.24 -6.54
N ALA A 380 5.39 -26.60 -6.30
CA ALA A 380 6.54 -25.69 -6.32
C ALA A 380 7.63 -26.25 -7.25
N GLN A 381 7.70 -25.70 -8.47
CA GLN A 381 8.57 -26.20 -9.52
C GLN A 381 9.54 -25.12 -10.04
N ALA A 382 10.81 -25.48 -10.18
CA ALA A 382 11.84 -24.62 -10.76
C ALA A 382 12.45 -25.23 -12.05
N PHE A 383 11.77 -25.08 -13.20
CA PHE A 383 12.15 -25.64 -14.51
C PHE A 383 11.78 -24.72 -15.69
N PRO A 384 12.57 -24.73 -16.80
CA PRO A 384 13.91 -25.30 -16.93
C PRO A 384 14.96 -24.45 -16.18
N MET A 385 16.19 -24.97 -15.99
CA MET A 385 17.25 -24.21 -15.31
C MET A 385 17.80 -23.11 -16.22
N LYS A 386 17.44 -21.84 -15.97
CA LYS A 386 18.15 -20.71 -16.59
C LYS A 386 19.30 -20.21 -15.72
N VAL A 387 19.15 -20.26 -14.40
CA VAL A 387 20.19 -19.97 -13.39
C VAL A 387 20.01 -20.91 -12.20
N ALA A 388 20.87 -20.84 -11.18
CA ALA A 388 20.78 -21.70 -10.00
C ALA A 388 19.35 -21.72 -9.44
N ASN A 389 18.73 -22.90 -9.47
CA ASN A 389 17.29 -23.02 -9.30
C ASN A 389 16.87 -23.90 -8.12
N PRO A 390 17.19 -23.52 -6.87
CA PRO A 390 16.78 -24.31 -5.70
C PRO A 390 15.26 -24.20 -5.47
N ALA A 391 14.69 -25.25 -4.89
CA ALA A 391 13.28 -25.30 -4.52
C ALA A 391 13.07 -25.75 -3.07
N GLY A 392 12.11 -25.13 -2.38
CA GLY A 392 11.69 -25.59 -1.05
C GLY A 392 10.20 -25.38 -0.79
N GLY A 393 9.63 -26.15 0.13
CA GLY A 393 8.22 -26.00 0.49
C GLY A 393 7.94 -24.67 1.18
N ILE A 394 8.84 -24.20 2.03
CA ILE A 394 8.70 -22.89 2.68
C ILE A 394 9.60 -21.86 2.00
N ALA A 395 10.89 -22.16 1.85
CA ALA A 395 11.87 -21.24 1.28
C ALA A 395 12.77 -21.91 0.23
N GLY A 396 12.93 -21.28 -0.94
CA GLY A 396 13.83 -21.78 -1.97
C GLY A 396 15.30 -21.51 -1.64
N PHE A 397 15.66 -20.23 -1.54
CA PHE A 397 17.01 -19.76 -1.25
C PHE A 397 17.03 -18.92 0.02
N VAL A 398 17.96 -19.19 0.92
CA VAL A 398 18.08 -18.49 2.21
C VAL A 398 19.48 -17.93 2.41
N ASP A 399 19.59 -16.63 2.66
CA ASP A 399 20.84 -15.93 3.01
C ASP A 399 20.71 -15.27 4.39
N PRO A 400 21.56 -15.59 5.36
CA PRO A 400 21.55 -14.95 6.68
C PRO A 400 22.44 -13.70 6.71
N SER A 401 21.99 -12.67 7.44
CA SER A 401 22.72 -11.41 7.67
C SER A 401 22.13 -10.62 8.86
N PRO A 402 22.50 -10.93 10.12
CA PRO A 402 23.36 -12.05 10.53
C PRO A 402 22.61 -13.37 10.61
N THR A 403 21.28 -13.35 10.77
CA THR A 403 20.47 -14.56 10.99
C THR A 403 19.27 -14.67 10.07
N ALA A 404 18.77 -15.89 9.84
CA ALA A 404 17.51 -16.19 9.17
C ALA A 404 16.85 -17.39 9.85
N VAL A 405 15.53 -17.35 10.08
CA VAL A 405 14.82 -18.38 10.87
C VAL A 405 13.58 -18.89 10.15
N ILE A 406 13.48 -20.21 9.98
CA ILE A 406 12.27 -20.90 9.56
C ILE A 406 11.82 -21.79 10.71
N SER A 407 10.61 -21.56 11.24
CA SER A 407 10.14 -22.33 12.40
C SER A 407 8.65 -22.63 12.39
N TYR A 408 8.23 -23.73 13.02
CA TYR A 408 6.81 -24.08 13.15
C TYR A 408 6.08 -24.09 11.80
N CYS A 409 6.73 -24.55 10.73
CA CYS A 409 6.15 -24.50 9.38
C CYS A 409 5.79 -25.90 8.87
N TYR A 410 4.73 -25.98 8.06
CA TYR A 410 4.22 -27.20 7.44
C TYR A 410 4.32 -27.11 5.91
N SER A 411 4.72 -28.19 5.22
CA SER A 411 4.62 -28.24 3.77
C SER A 411 4.20 -29.62 3.29
N ASP A 412 3.17 -29.70 2.45
CA ASP A 412 2.79 -30.89 1.68
C ASP A 412 2.97 -30.70 0.16
N CYS A 413 3.56 -29.58 -0.28
CA CYS A 413 3.81 -29.28 -1.70
C CYS A 413 4.55 -30.40 -2.44
N GLU A 414 4.23 -30.62 -3.72
CA GLU A 414 5.14 -31.34 -4.62
C GLU A 414 6.27 -30.40 -5.02
N ILE A 415 7.53 -30.81 -4.79
CA ILE A 415 8.69 -29.94 -5.00
C ILE A 415 9.61 -30.54 -6.05
N SER A 416 9.95 -29.74 -7.05
CA SER A 416 10.92 -30.15 -8.06
C SER A 416 11.84 -29.00 -8.49
N ALA A 417 13.13 -29.32 -8.64
CA ALA A 417 14.13 -28.42 -9.20
C ALA A 417 15.18 -29.14 -10.05
N GLN A 418 15.98 -28.38 -10.80
CA GLN A 418 17.21 -28.94 -11.38
C GLN A 418 18.37 -28.94 -10.38
N ASN A 419 18.38 -28.05 -9.38
CA ASN A 419 19.42 -27.99 -8.35
C ASN A 419 18.93 -28.61 -7.04
N GLN A 420 19.25 -28.04 -5.86
CA GLN A 420 18.87 -28.64 -4.58
C GLN A 420 17.39 -28.46 -4.27
N VAL A 421 16.80 -29.50 -3.67
CA VAL A 421 15.47 -29.45 -3.07
C VAL A 421 15.50 -29.82 -1.60
N GLY A 422 14.57 -29.24 -0.84
CA GLY A 422 14.20 -29.72 0.48
C GLY A 422 12.72 -29.48 0.77
N GLY A 423 12.09 -30.35 1.54
CA GLY A 423 10.67 -30.25 1.87
C GLY A 423 10.30 -28.93 2.56
N ILE A 424 11.24 -28.34 3.32
CA ILE A 424 11.09 -27.02 3.94
C ILE A 424 11.97 -25.98 3.23
N MET A 425 13.26 -26.29 3.03
CA MET A 425 14.23 -25.32 2.55
C MET A 425 15.12 -25.88 1.43
N GLY A 426 15.27 -25.18 0.31
CA GLY A 426 16.09 -25.64 -0.82
C GLY A 426 17.59 -25.46 -0.61
N PHE A 427 18.05 -24.22 -0.37
CA PHE A 427 19.47 -23.86 -0.38
C PHE A 427 19.84 -22.80 0.65
N ALA A 428 20.82 -23.10 1.49
CA ALA A 428 21.52 -22.18 2.37
C ALA A 428 22.72 -21.55 1.64
N ASN A 429 22.74 -20.22 1.52
CA ASN A 429 23.82 -19.50 0.85
C ASN A 429 25.09 -19.35 1.70
N LYS A 430 24.96 -19.42 3.03
CA LYS A 430 26.09 -19.33 3.97
C LYS A 430 26.15 -20.55 4.86
N ALA A 431 27.34 -20.78 5.40
CA ALA A 431 27.62 -21.92 6.26
C ALA A 431 27.03 -21.77 7.69
N THR A 432 26.61 -20.59 8.12
CA THR A 432 26.13 -20.38 9.50
C THR A 432 25.11 -19.24 9.52
N GLY A 433 24.28 -19.19 10.56
CA GLY A 433 23.30 -18.11 10.77
C GLY A 433 21.89 -18.45 10.32
N ILE A 434 21.64 -19.63 9.75
CA ILE A 434 20.30 -20.11 9.44
C ILE A 434 19.85 -21.12 10.48
N THR A 435 18.62 -20.96 10.97
CA THR A 435 17.98 -21.91 11.89
C THR A 435 16.70 -22.47 11.25
N VAL A 436 16.57 -23.79 11.16
CA VAL A 436 15.35 -24.49 10.73
C VAL A 436 14.88 -25.44 11.84
N THR A 437 13.74 -25.17 12.46
CA THR A 437 13.32 -25.91 13.66
C THR A 437 11.81 -26.05 13.81
N HIS A 438 11.34 -27.13 14.43
CA HIS A 438 9.92 -27.37 14.65
C HIS A 438 9.10 -27.42 13.35
N CYS A 439 9.68 -27.94 12.25
CA CYS A 439 9.01 -27.98 10.95
C CYS A 439 8.58 -29.39 10.55
N VAL A 440 7.51 -29.48 9.75
CA VAL A 440 6.95 -30.73 9.25
C VAL A 440 6.94 -30.72 7.71
N ALA A 441 7.82 -31.51 7.10
CA ALA A 441 7.90 -31.73 5.66
C ALA A 441 7.08 -32.97 5.27
N TRP A 442 5.80 -32.77 5.01
CA TRP A 442 4.88 -33.85 4.64
C TRP A 442 4.65 -33.99 3.14
N ASN A 443 5.64 -33.57 2.35
CA ASN A 443 5.64 -33.66 0.90
C ASN A 443 5.51 -35.12 0.46
N GLN A 444 4.73 -35.36 -0.60
CA GLN A 444 4.65 -36.71 -1.20
C GLN A 444 5.89 -37.02 -2.03
N LYS A 445 6.44 -36.02 -2.72
CA LYS A 445 7.54 -36.20 -3.67
C LYS A 445 8.47 -35.00 -3.72
N LEU A 446 9.77 -35.31 -3.73
CA LEU A 446 10.85 -34.37 -3.96
C LEU A 446 11.67 -34.84 -5.17
N PHE A 447 11.88 -33.97 -6.16
CA PHE A 447 12.66 -34.27 -7.36
C PHE A 447 13.81 -33.28 -7.58
N SER A 448 15.02 -33.80 -7.78
CA SER A 448 16.21 -33.02 -8.11
C SER A 448 17.03 -33.71 -9.20
N ASN A 449 17.33 -32.99 -10.28
CA ASN A 449 18.06 -33.54 -11.44
C ASN A 449 19.58 -33.32 -11.40
N GLY A 450 20.09 -32.40 -10.58
CA GLY A 450 21.45 -31.85 -10.77
C GLY A 450 22.28 -31.60 -9.52
N ALA A 451 21.87 -32.04 -8.32
CA ALA A 451 22.70 -31.85 -7.12
C ALA A 451 22.63 -32.98 -6.07
N PRO A 452 23.78 -33.49 -5.58
CA PRO A 452 23.85 -34.55 -4.56
C PRO A 452 23.49 -34.08 -3.13
N LYS A 453 23.04 -32.82 -2.98
CA LYS A 453 22.86 -32.14 -1.69
C LYS A 453 21.38 -31.84 -1.39
N SER A 454 20.46 -32.59 -1.98
CA SER A 454 19.03 -32.52 -1.64
C SER A 454 18.73 -33.39 -0.43
N GLY A 455 17.79 -32.97 0.42
CA GLY A 455 17.42 -33.68 1.66
C GLY A 455 15.93 -33.55 1.94
N ARG A 456 15.40 -34.36 2.87
CA ARG A 456 13.95 -34.35 3.15
C ARG A 456 13.46 -33.04 3.75
N ILE A 457 14.21 -32.45 4.69
CA ILE A 457 13.85 -31.16 5.31
C ILE A 457 14.55 -30.02 4.59
N CYS A 458 15.87 -30.09 4.50
CA CYS A 458 16.69 -29.09 3.84
C CYS A 458 17.55 -29.73 2.76
N GLY A 459 17.65 -29.05 1.61
CA GLY A 459 18.66 -29.31 0.60
C GLY A 459 20.04 -28.87 1.09
N ARG A 460 20.77 -28.03 0.34
CA ARG A 460 22.13 -27.65 0.78
C ARG A 460 22.06 -26.84 2.08
N PHE A 461 22.64 -27.35 3.15
CA PHE A 461 22.52 -26.82 4.52
C PHE A 461 23.78 -27.09 5.36
N ASN A 462 24.91 -26.48 5.02
CA ASN A 462 26.20 -26.69 5.70
C ASN A 462 26.28 -25.87 7.00
N LYS A 463 26.72 -26.47 8.13
CA LYS A 463 27.07 -25.83 9.43
C LYS A 463 26.00 -24.90 10.06
N ASN A 464 24.78 -24.97 9.56
CA ASN A 464 23.64 -24.23 10.07
C ASN A 464 22.94 -25.03 11.18
N GLU A 465 21.96 -24.43 11.85
CA GLU A 465 21.28 -25.08 12.97
C GLU A 465 19.95 -25.66 12.49
N ALA A 466 19.77 -26.97 12.65
CA ALA A 466 18.45 -27.57 12.49
C ALA A 466 18.21 -28.68 13.51
N ASN A 467 16.96 -28.83 13.93
CA ASN A 467 16.52 -29.80 14.92
C ASN A 467 14.99 -29.86 14.94
N ASN A 468 14.42 -30.86 15.61
CA ASN A 468 12.98 -30.93 15.84
C ASN A 468 12.18 -30.85 14.52
N CYS A 469 12.57 -31.62 13.50
CA CYS A 469 11.83 -31.64 12.24
C CYS A 469 11.43 -33.06 11.87
N TYR A 470 10.21 -33.20 11.34
CA TYR A 470 9.67 -34.46 10.86
C TYR A 470 9.46 -34.43 9.35
N ALA A 471 9.75 -35.55 8.70
CA ALA A 471 9.48 -35.79 7.29
C ALA A 471 8.49 -36.95 7.12
N ASN A 472 7.69 -36.90 6.06
CA ASN A 472 6.81 -38.00 5.69
C ASN A 472 7.63 -39.29 5.46
N PRO A 473 7.32 -40.41 6.16
CA PRO A 473 8.03 -41.68 5.98
C PRO A 473 7.86 -42.28 4.59
N ASN A 474 6.78 -41.93 3.89
CA ASN A 474 6.47 -42.39 2.53
C ASN A 474 6.93 -41.41 1.44
N MET A 475 7.72 -40.39 1.80
CA MET A 475 8.20 -39.38 0.86
C MET A 475 9.06 -40.00 -0.23
N GLU A 476 8.65 -39.82 -1.48
CA GLU A 476 9.45 -40.24 -2.62
C GLU A 476 10.55 -39.21 -2.90
N CYS A 477 11.80 -39.56 -2.65
CA CYS A 477 12.96 -38.73 -2.94
C CYS A 477 13.70 -39.22 -4.19
N ARG A 478 13.55 -38.49 -5.30
CA ARG A 478 14.25 -38.75 -6.57
C ARG A 478 15.37 -37.73 -6.75
N PHE A 479 16.55 -38.04 -6.25
CA PHE A 479 17.73 -37.17 -6.34
C PHE A 479 18.77 -37.74 -7.32
N SER A 480 19.69 -36.88 -7.80
CA SER A 480 20.74 -37.27 -8.74
C SER A 480 21.61 -38.43 -8.23
N ALA A 481 22.26 -39.15 -9.16
CA ALA A 481 23.28 -40.15 -8.82
C ALA A 481 24.35 -39.55 -7.89
N ASN A 482 24.75 -40.30 -6.87
CA ASN A 482 25.68 -39.91 -5.79
C ASN A 482 25.08 -39.09 -4.63
N THR A 483 23.76 -38.88 -4.57
CA THR A 483 23.14 -38.46 -3.32
C THR A 483 23.29 -39.59 -2.28
N PRO A 484 23.86 -39.33 -1.09
CA PRO A 484 24.01 -40.37 -0.09
C PRO A 484 22.65 -40.86 0.41
N ALA A 485 22.65 -42.02 1.08
CA ALA A 485 21.44 -42.60 1.65
C ALA A 485 20.69 -41.56 2.52
N ILE A 486 19.37 -41.57 2.42
CA ILE A 486 18.51 -40.79 3.29
C ILE A 486 18.37 -41.56 4.59
N VAL A 487 18.73 -40.91 5.69
CA VAL A 487 18.69 -41.46 7.04
C VAL A 487 17.95 -40.51 7.97
N ASP A 488 17.43 -41.05 9.06
CA ASP A 488 16.84 -40.23 10.12
C ASP A 488 17.94 -39.49 10.90
N GLU A 489 17.70 -38.20 11.12
CA GLU A 489 18.64 -37.25 11.73
C GLU A 489 17.88 -36.38 12.72
N GLU A 490 18.25 -36.43 14.01
CA GLU A 490 17.74 -35.47 15.01
C GLU A 490 18.30 -34.07 14.79
N ILE A 491 19.57 -34.00 14.36
CA ILE A 491 20.31 -32.82 13.96
C ILE A 491 21.14 -33.14 12.70
N PRO A 492 21.52 -32.14 11.88
CA PRO A 492 22.37 -32.38 10.71
C PRO A 492 23.71 -33.03 11.06
N ASP A 493 24.07 -34.12 10.37
CA ASP A 493 25.39 -34.76 10.51
C ASP A 493 26.39 -34.18 9.50
N TYR A 494 27.21 -33.24 9.95
CA TYR A 494 28.27 -32.64 9.13
C TYR A 494 29.56 -33.48 9.03
N GLY A 495 29.65 -34.58 9.78
CA GLY A 495 30.82 -35.47 9.85
C GLY A 495 30.81 -36.58 8.80
N ALA A 496 29.64 -36.95 8.27
CA ALA A 496 29.46 -37.96 7.22
C ALA A 496 29.91 -37.47 5.82
N GLN A 497 31.17 -37.04 5.70
CA GLN A 497 31.68 -36.25 4.58
C GLN A 497 32.11 -37.04 3.34
N THR A 498 31.90 -38.35 3.25
CA THR A 498 32.41 -39.13 2.10
C THR A 498 31.81 -38.66 0.76
N PHE A 499 30.65 -37.97 0.77
CA PHE A 499 30.05 -37.29 -0.41
C PHE A 499 29.31 -35.97 -0.09
N GLY A 500 29.66 -35.29 1.02
CA GLY A 500 29.16 -33.94 1.34
C GLY A 500 27.77 -33.89 1.98
N ALA A 501 27.66 -34.35 3.24
CA ALA A 501 26.51 -34.19 4.14
C ALA A 501 26.21 -32.72 4.55
N ASP A 502 26.17 -31.82 3.56
CA ASP A 502 25.65 -30.46 3.71
C ASP A 502 24.12 -30.50 3.51
N ARG A 503 23.37 -31.33 4.23
CA ARG A 503 21.89 -31.42 4.13
C ARG A 503 21.25 -31.78 5.46
N TYR A 504 19.91 -31.79 5.51
CA TYR A 504 19.18 -32.23 6.70
C TYR A 504 17.92 -33.02 6.33
N ASN A 505 17.78 -34.20 6.93
CA ASN A 505 16.72 -35.15 6.61
C ASN A 505 15.63 -35.25 7.68
N GLY A 506 15.85 -34.74 8.90
CA GLY A 506 14.88 -34.85 10.01
C GLY A 506 14.56 -36.30 10.38
N LEU A 507 13.53 -36.50 11.19
CA LEU A 507 13.03 -37.82 11.58
C LEU A 507 11.81 -38.24 10.75
N SER A 508 11.65 -39.54 10.48
CA SER A 508 10.47 -40.08 9.78
C SER A 508 9.68 -41.07 10.64
N THR A 509 9.71 -40.86 11.96
CA THR A 509 9.12 -41.77 12.96
C THR A 509 7.62 -41.56 13.20
N MET A 510 7.03 -40.52 12.61
CA MET A 510 5.61 -40.16 12.81
C MET A 510 4.74 -40.73 11.69
N SER A 511 3.51 -41.14 12.03
CA SER A 511 2.57 -41.75 11.06
C SER A 511 1.71 -40.73 10.31
N THR A 512 1.44 -39.58 10.93
CA THR A 512 0.61 -38.51 10.35
C THR A 512 1.25 -37.13 10.56
N PRO A 513 0.92 -36.11 9.73
CA PRO A 513 1.45 -34.77 9.93
C PRO A 513 0.92 -34.12 11.21
N ILE A 514 -0.26 -34.53 11.68
CA ILE A 514 -0.85 -34.09 12.95
C ILE A 514 -0.05 -34.63 14.13
N ASP A 515 0.31 -35.91 14.12
CA ASP A 515 1.13 -36.50 15.18
C ASP A 515 2.51 -35.84 15.23
N ALA A 516 3.09 -35.53 14.07
CA ALA A 516 4.33 -34.77 13.98
C ALA A 516 4.19 -33.37 14.59
N ALA A 517 3.14 -32.61 14.25
CA ALA A 517 2.90 -31.30 14.83
C ALA A 517 2.68 -31.35 16.36
N LYS A 518 1.94 -32.34 16.85
CA LYS A 518 1.72 -32.57 18.29
C LYS A 518 3.00 -32.96 19.03
N ALA A 519 3.83 -33.81 18.42
CA ALA A 519 5.14 -34.17 18.97
C ALA A 519 6.08 -32.96 19.08
N LEU A 520 5.90 -31.97 18.21
CA LEU A 520 6.59 -30.68 18.25
C LEU A 520 5.94 -29.64 19.17
N SER A 521 4.88 -30.01 19.90
CA SER A 521 4.13 -29.12 20.80
C SER A 521 3.68 -27.81 20.11
N TRP A 522 3.17 -27.91 18.87
CA TRP A 522 2.62 -26.76 18.18
C TRP A 522 1.43 -26.17 18.95
N ASP A 523 1.39 -24.84 19.05
CA ASP A 523 0.35 -24.11 19.77
C ASP A 523 -1.02 -24.26 19.08
N GLU A 524 -1.98 -24.88 19.77
CA GLU A 524 -3.34 -25.11 19.26
C GLU A 524 -4.19 -23.82 19.18
N ALA A 525 -3.73 -22.70 19.77
CA ALA A 525 -4.32 -21.39 19.51
C ALA A 525 -3.97 -20.84 18.11
N ILE A 526 -2.91 -21.37 17.49
CA ILE A 526 -2.46 -20.99 16.15
C ILE A 526 -2.81 -22.07 15.13
N TRP A 527 -2.61 -23.34 15.49
CA TRP A 527 -2.78 -24.49 14.61
C TRP A 527 -4.02 -25.30 14.98
N ASN A 528 -4.92 -25.47 14.02
CA ASN A 528 -5.95 -26.49 14.10
C ASN A 528 -5.35 -27.86 13.79
N LEU A 529 -5.29 -28.71 14.81
CA LEU A 529 -4.74 -30.07 14.76
C LEU A 529 -5.82 -31.17 14.90
N ALA A 530 -7.09 -30.83 14.65
CA ALA A 530 -8.21 -31.77 14.72
C ALA A 530 -8.50 -32.49 13.38
N GLY A 531 -8.00 -31.97 12.26
CA GLY A 531 -8.21 -32.51 10.91
C GLY A 531 -7.18 -33.56 10.48
N GLU A 532 -7.12 -33.84 9.17
CA GLU A 532 -6.12 -34.75 8.58
C GLU A 532 -4.74 -34.11 8.38
N LYS A 533 -4.69 -32.77 8.32
CA LYS A 533 -3.48 -31.97 8.16
C LYS A 533 -3.52 -30.71 9.03
N PRO A 534 -2.36 -30.17 9.45
CA PRO A 534 -2.30 -28.91 10.18
C PRO A 534 -2.93 -27.77 9.38
N GLY A 535 -3.88 -27.05 9.98
CA GLY A 535 -4.48 -25.84 9.43
C GLY A 535 -4.28 -24.65 10.37
N LEU A 536 -4.46 -23.43 9.90
CA LEU A 536 -4.39 -22.23 10.75
C LEU A 536 -5.77 -21.94 11.36
N VAL A 537 -5.83 -21.68 12.66
CA VAL A 537 -7.10 -21.46 13.40
C VAL A 537 -7.87 -20.27 12.84
N TRP A 538 -7.19 -19.16 12.54
CA TRP A 538 -7.83 -17.94 12.03
C TRP A 538 -8.49 -18.11 10.64
N MET A 539 -8.24 -19.22 9.95
CA MET A 539 -8.87 -19.53 8.67
C MET A 539 -10.22 -20.28 8.79
N LEU A 540 -10.63 -20.67 10.01
CA LEU A 540 -11.85 -21.44 10.24
C LEU A 540 -13.11 -20.59 10.38
N ASP A 541 -12.96 -19.27 10.46
CA ASP A 541 -14.02 -18.29 10.70
C ASP A 541 -14.40 -17.50 9.45
#